data_AF-A0A924CD21-F1
#
_entry.id   AF-A0A924CD21-F1
#
_cell.length_a   1.000
_cell.length_b   1.000
_cell.length_c   1.000
_cell.angle_alpha   90.00
_cell.angle_beta   90.00
_cell.angle_gamma   90.00
#
_symmetry.space_group_name_H-M   'P 1'
#
loop_
_entity.id
_entity.type
_entity.pdbx_description
1 polymer ?
#
loop_
_entity_poly.entity_id
_entity_poly.type
_entity_poly.pdbx_seq_one_letter_code
_entity_poly.pdbx_strand_id
1 'polypeptide(L)' 'IRFGWAGSLIRGVPHYYRIQGKTFLIEFDNTTHNANHIHIVWRDFNGDFGVDLLNEHYKKSDHHHHK' A
#
# COMPACT_ATOMS: atom_id res chain seq x y z
N ILE A 1 -8.02 13.05 -6.79
CA ILE A 1 -6.90 12.10 -7.02
C ILE A 1 -5.63 12.80 -6.58
N ARG A 2 -4.74 12.11 -5.87
CA ARG A 2 -3.44 12.64 -5.41
C ARG A 2 -2.32 11.85 -6.08
N PHE A 3 -1.27 12.56 -6.45
CA PHE A 3 -0.06 11.97 -7.02
C PHE A 3 1.11 12.20 -6.07
N GLY A 4 1.99 11.22 -5.96
CA GLY A 4 3.25 11.33 -5.24
C GLY A 4 4.37 10.71 -6.04
N TRP A 5 5.53 11.36 -6.03
CA TRP A 5 6.76 10.91 -6.67
C TRP A 5 7.88 10.91 -5.64
N ALA A 6 8.76 9.92 -5.70
CA ALA A 6 10.01 9.91 -4.96
C ALA A 6 11.12 9.30 -5.81
N GLY A 7 12.34 9.84 -5.69
CA GLY A 7 13.50 9.36 -6.42
C GLY A 7 13.80 10.16 -7.70
N SER A 8 14.65 9.60 -8.54
CA SER A 8 15.28 10.31 -9.65
C SER A 8 14.34 10.51 -10.84
N LEU A 9 14.42 11.66 -11.50
CA LEU A 9 13.74 11.91 -12.79
C LEU A 9 14.51 11.34 -14.00
N ILE A 10 15.69 10.76 -13.77
CA ILE A 10 16.54 10.19 -14.82
C ILE A 10 16.08 8.75 -15.11
N ARG A 11 15.90 8.43 -16.38
CA ARG A 11 15.52 7.08 -16.83
C ARG A 11 16.55 6.05 -16.38
N GLY A 12 16.08 4.91 -15.88
CA GLY A 12 16.93 3.79 -15.42
C GLY A 12 17.53 3.98 -14.03
N VAL A 13 17.15 5.03 -13.31
CA VAL A 13 17.56 5.28 -11.92
C VAL A 13 16.40 4.97 -10.98
N PRO A 14 16.64 4.51 -9.74
CA PRO A 14 15.62 4.25 -8.74
C PRO A 14 14.58 5.37 -8.60
N HIS A 15 13.31 5.00 -8.73
CA HIS A 15 12.18 5.90 -8.53
C HIS A 15 10.93 5.12 -8.12
N TYR A 16 10.00 5.87 -7.57
CA TYR A 16 8.73 5.42 -7.02
C TYR A 16 7.65 6.44 -7.41
N TYR A 17 6.45 5.95 -7.68
CA TYR A 17 5.28 6.82 -7.70
C TYR A 17 4.04 6.14 -7.16
N ARG A 18 3.10 6.97 -6.70
CA ARG A 18 1.78 6.53 -6.31
C ARG A 18 0.69 7.43 -6.88
N ILE A 19 -0.44 6.82 -7.19
CA ILE A 19 -1.68 7.49 -7.55
C ILE A 19 -2.75 7.02 -6.57
N GLN A 20 -3.32 7.96 -5.81
CA GLN A 20 -4.29 7.65 -4.78
C GLN A 20 -5.63 8.33 -5.06
N GLY A 21 -6.67 7.51 -5.20
CA GLY A 21 -8.07 7.91 -5.23
C GLY A 21 -8.69 7.89 -3.84
N LYS A 22 -10.00 8.15 -3.77
CA LYS A 22 -10.76 7.96 -2.52
C LYS A 22 -10.95 6.48 -2.17
N THR A 23 -10.95 5.61 -3.18
CA THR A 23 -11.31 4.19 -3.06
C THR A 23 -10.19 3.25 -3.51
N PHE A 24 -9.07 3.79 -4.00
CA PHE A 24 -8.01 2.97 -4.58
C PHE A 24 -6.62 3.58 -4.36
N LEU A 25 -5.60 2.73 -4.48
CA LEU A 25 -4.20 3.08 -4.58
C LEU A 25 -3.54 2.31 -5.73
N ILE A 26 -2.76 3.01 -6.55
CA ILE A 26 -1.79 2.41 -7.46
C ILE A 26 -0.42 2.80 -6.94
N GLU A 27 0.46 1.81 -6.78
CA GLU A 27 1.83 1.99 -6.36
C GLU A 27 2.78 1.34 -7.36
N PHE A 28 3.80 2.08 -7.75
CA PHE A 28 4.91 1.61 -8.57
C PHE A 28 6.22 1.83 -7.81
N ASP A 29 7.04 0.80 -7.74
CA ASP A 29 8.36 0.83 -7.11
C ASP A 29 9.38 0.18 -8.04
N ASN A 30 10.42 0.94 -8.39
CA ASN A 30 11.60 0.43 -9.11
C ASN A 30 12.89 0.81 -8.36
N THR A 31 12.86 0.75 -7.03
CA THR A 31 14.00 1.17 -6.21
C THR A 31 14.97 0.02 -5.90
N THR A 32 14.59 -1.22 -6.20
CA THR A 32 15.40 -2.42 -5.95
C THR A 32 16.27 -2.81 -7.16
N HIS A 33 17.24 -3.70 -6.96
CA HIS A 33 18.05 -4.30 -8.02
C HIS A 33 18.61 -3.29 -9.05
N ASN A 34 19.09 -2.14 -8.58
CA ASN A 34 19.57 -1.04 -9.43
C ASN A 34 18.54 -0.57 -10.48
N ALA A 35 17.27 -0.46 -10.07
CA ALA A 35 16.16 -0.06 -10.93
C ALA A 35 15.93 -0.97 -12.14
N ASN A 36 16.21 -2.26 -11.96
CA ASN A 36 16.03 -3.32 -12.97
C ASN A 36 14.94 -4.34 -12.59
N HIS A 37 14.20 -4.10 -11.51
CA HIS A 37 13.10 -4.98 -11.12
C HIS A 37 11.96 -4.16 -10.55
N ILE A 38 10.86 -4.10 -11.31
CA ILE A 38 9.70 -3.30 -10.95
C ILE A 38 8.73 -4.12 -10.10
N HIS A 39 8.16 -3.47 -9.10
CA HIS A 39 6.97 -3.92 -8.38
C HIS A 39 5.82 -2.97 -8.68
N ILE A 40 4.62 -3.52 -8.88
CA ILE A 40 3.40 -2.73 -9.04
C ILE A 40 2.29 -3.34 -8.20
N VAL A 41 1.55 -2.49 -7.50
CA VAL A 41 0.38 -2.87 -6.71
C VAL A 41 -0.79 -2.01 -7.14
N TRP A 42 -1.94 -2.66 -7.31
CA TRP A 42 -3.24 -2.00 -7.30
C TRP A 42 -4.01 -2.54 -6.09
N ARG A 43 -4.45 -1.62 -5.22
CA ARG A 43 -5.28 -1.90 -4.06
C ARG A 43 -6.64 -1.24 -4.19
N ASP A 44 -7.71 -1.99 -3.97
CA ASP A 44 -9.06 -1.49 -3.70
C ASP A 44 -9.31 -1.51 -2.18
N PHE A 45 -9.65 -0.36 -1.61
CA PHE A 45 -9.82 -0.25 -0.15
C PHE A 45 -11.03 -1.05 0.39
N ASN A 46 -11.99 -1.40 -0.47
CA ASN A 46 -13.15 -2.19 -0.09
C ASN A 46 -13.02 -3.68 -0.45
N GLY A 47 -11.92 -4.07 -1.10
CA GLY A 47 -11.71 -5.41 -1.65
C GLY A 47 -10.41 -6.07 -1.18
N ASP A 48 -9.80 -5.59 -0.09
CA ASP A 48 -8.58 -6.18 0.44
C ASP A 48 -8.83 -7.66 0.79
N PHE A 49 -7.95 -8.53 0.29
CA PHE A 49 -7.98 -9.95 0.59
C PHE A 49 -7.50 -10.19 2.03
N GLY A 50 -8.27 -10.97 2.77
CA GLY A 50 -8.04 -11.22 4.20
C GLY A 50 -9.02 -10.45 5.05
N VAL A 51 -9.77 -11.17 5.89
CA VAL A 51 -10.61 -10.55 6.94
C VAL A 51 -9.72 -9.86 7.96
N ASP A 52 -10.25 -8.78 8.56
CA ASP A 52 -9.55 -8.05 9.64
C ASP A 52 -9.64 -8.83 10.96
N LEU A 53 -8.90 -9.95 11.03
CA LEU A 53 -8.89 -10.87 12.16
C LEU A 53 -8.48 -10.17 13.47
N LEU A 54 -7.63 -9.16 13.37
CA LEU A 54 -7.19 -8.40 14.54
C LEU A 54 -8.33 -7.56 15.11
N ASN A 55 -9.05 -6.83 14.26
CA ASN A 55 -10.24 -6.08 14.68
C ASN A 55 -11.37 -7.02 15.16
N GLU A 56 -11.56 -8.16 14.52
CA GLU A 56 -12.50 -9.18 15.01
C GLU A 56 -12.12 -9.69 16.41
N HIS A 57 -10.83 -9.94 16.66
CA HIS A 57 -10.33 -10.34 17.97
C HIS A 57 -10.68 -9.31 19.03
N TYR A 58 -10.42 -8.02 18.78
CA TYR A 58 -10.76 -6.94 19.71
C TYR A 58 -12.26 -6.85 19.99
N LYS A 59 -13.12 -7.12 19.00
CA LYS A 59 -14.58 -7.09 19.17
C LYS A 59 -15.16 -8.29 19.93
N LYS A 60 -14.48 -9.44 19.87
CA LYS A 60 -15.01 -10.73 20.38
C LYS A 60 -14.37 -11.18 21.69
N SER A 61 -13.32 -10.50 22.14
CA SER A 61 -12.49 -10.99 23.23
C SER A 61 -12.69 -10.20 24.51
N ASP A 62 -13.17 -10.88 25.57
CA ASP A 62 -13.45 -10.30 26.89
C ASP A 62 -12.21 -9.67 27.57
N HIS A 63 -11.00 -10.11 27.22
CA HIS A 63 -9.76 -9.58 27.81
C HIS A 63 -9.35 -8.20 27.30
N HIS A 64 -10.02 -7.66 26.28
CA HIS A 64 -9.85 -6.25 25.85
C HIS A 64 -10.98 -5.34 26.34
N HIS A 65 -12.02 -5.89 26.96
CA HIS A 65 -13.11 -5.14 27.58
C HIS A 65 -12.76 -4.83 29.04
N HIS A 66 -11.85 -3.89 29.27
CA HIS A 66 -11.71 -3.30 30.61
C HIS A 66 -12.96 -2.45 30.93
N LYS A 67 -13.63 -2.81 32.03
CA LYS A 67 -14.75 -2.06 32.63
C LYS A 67 -14.31 -0.67 33.09
#